data_AF-A0A9P9QAD3-F1
#
_entry.id   AF-A0A9P9QAD3-F1
#
_cell.length_a   1.000
_cell.length_b   1.000
_cell.length_c   1.000
_cell.angle_alpha   90.00
_cell.angle_beta   90.00
_cell.angle_gamma   90.00
#
_symmetry.space_group_name_H-M   'P 1'
#
loop_
_entity.id
_entity.type
_entity.pdbx_description
1 polymer ?
#
loop_
_entity_poly.entity_id
_entity_poly.type
_entity_poly.pdbx_seq_one_letter_code
_entity_poly.pdbx_strand_id
1 'polypeptide(L)'
;MLAKMYLTVRVPHFVTGSYGLSLVFDSKTATTRALLYGYTDDEYKALIEYLDNKTSLSFFQTPLLLASYLLQSYRENAEAYRAKIDSCIYRTEMSLGYAVPGSFLHDCATAPAGRMDFDRFVRKLHSSHDDFMRQLHSCQTELGALTHVGNFGRELGVFLHKTSEELDKKVSAAPTVDADIVAAKEYIVHQIEFQTNLWWSMLSQMSVLKDRTQTHINLIFSLIAQDENRLSRSVAQKSEMIAAASKKDSAAMKTLAVLTTVFLPPTFVATFFSMTMFDWTSDPTRTLTSSKYLWIYWAVAVPLTALVLITWRIWWDLEEKKYQKELRKKI
;
A
#
# COMPACT_ATOMS: atom_id res chain seq x y z
N MET A 1 -30.03 -49.43 -21.18
CA MET A 1 -30.12 -48.73 -22.48
C MET A 1 -29.62 -47.28 -22.32
N LEU A 2 -28.32 -47.07 -22.08
CA LEU A 2 -27.67 -45.80 -22.39
C LEU A 2 -27.08 -45.99 -23.78
N ALA A 3 -27.59 -45.35 -24.83
CA ALA A 3 -26.96 -45.46 -26.14
C ALA A 3 -25.74 -44.54 -26.24
N LYS A 4 -25.82 -43.33 -25.65
CA LYS A 4 -24.77 -42.31 -25.74
C LYS A 4 -24.74 -41.44 -24.47
N MET A 5 -23.55 -41.03 -24.04
CA MET A 5 -23.31 -40.02 -23.01
C MET A 5 -22.73 -38.77 -23.69
N TYR A 6 -23.18 -37.60 -23.26
CA TYR A 6 -22.67 -36.31 -23.72
C TYR A 6 -22.14 -35.56 -22.50
N LEU A 7 -20.93 -35.04 -22.59
CA LEU A 7 -20.36 -34.17 -21.58
C LEU A 7 -19.71 -32.97 -22.26
N THR A 8 -19.99 -31.77 -21.77
CA THR A 8 -19.34 -30.54 -22.23
C THR A 8 -18.87 -29.77 -21.02
N VAL A 9 -17.57 -29.43 -21.01
CA VAL A 9 -16.91 -28.70 -19.94
C VAL A 9 -16.18 -27.52 -20.57
N ARG A 10 -16.62 -26.31 -20.25
CA ARG A 10 -15.92 -25.08 -20.61
C ARG A 10 -15.24 -24.52 -19.38
N VAL A 11 -13.92 -24.44 -19.42
CA VAL A 11 -13.13 -23.86 -18.36
C VAL A 11 -13.29 -22.34 -18.38
N PRO A 12 -13.48 -21.67 -17.22
CA PRO A 12 -13.49 -20.22 -17.12
C PRO A 12 -12.23 -19.62 -17.75
N HIS A 13 -12.40 -18.53 -18.50
CA HIS A 13 -11.24 -17.84 -19.02
C HIS A 13 -10.50 -17.15 -17.87
N PHE A 14 -9.21 -17.47 -17.76
CA PHE A 14 -8.29 -16.79 -16.86
C PHE A 14 -6.92 -16.68 -17.53
N VAL A 15 -5.92 -16.13 -16.83
CA VAL A 15 -4.53 -15.94 -17.30
C VAL A 15 -3.91 -17.21 -17.90
N THR A 16 -4.47 -18.39 -17.58
CA THR A 16 -4.07 -19.70 -18.07
C THR A 16 -4.74 -20.14 -19.38
N GLY A 17 -5.52 -19.29 -20.05
CA GLY A 17 -6.16 -19.58 -21.35
C GLY A 17 -7.67 -19.83 -21.28
N SER A 18 -8.27 -20.21 -22.40
CA SER A 18 -9.70 -20.54 -22.51
C SER A 18 -9.88 -21.84 -23.28
N TYR A 19 -9.78 -22.96 -22.59
CA TYR A 19 -9.96 -24.27 -23.20
C TYR A 19 -11.19 -25.02 -22.67
N GLY A 20 -11.54 -26.07 -23.37
CA GLY A 20 -12.55 -26.99 -22.89
C GLY A 20 -12.75 -28.19 -23.79
N LEU A 21 -13.70 -29.01 -23.37
CA LEU A 21 -13.86 -30.37 -23.82
C LEU A 21 -15.34 -30.64 -24.06
N SER A 22 -15.68 -31.06 -25.27
CA SER A 22 -16.99 -31.67 -25.57
C SER A 22 -16.76 -33.11 -25.97
N LEU A 23 -17.27 -34.06 -25.19
CA LEU A 23 -17.12 -35.48 -25.44
C LEU A 23 -18.46 -36.19 -25.61
N VAL A 24 -18.44 -37.18 -26.49
CA VAL A 24 -19.53 -38.11 -26.74
C VAL A 24 -19.00 -39.52 -26.58
N PHE A 25 -19.60 -40.29 -25.67
CA PHE A 25 -19.28 -41.68 -25.46
C PHE A 25 -20.42 -42.56 -25.94
N ASP A 26 -20.11 -43.55 -26.78
CA ASP A 26 -21.06 -44.57 -27.22
C ASP A 26 -20.78 -45.87 -26.45
N SER A 27 -21.77 -46.32 -25.67
CA SER A 27 -21.62 -47.49 -24.80
C SER A 27 -21.57 -48.81 -25.58
N LYS A 28 -22.10 -48.84 -26.82
CA LYS A 28 -22.16 -50.05 -27.63
C LYS A 28 -20.81 -50.36 -28.26
N THR A 29 -20.07 -49.32 -28.65
CA THR A 29 -18.76 -49.45 -29.29
C THR A 29 -17.60 -49.19 -28.33
N ALA A 30 -17.89 -48.76 -27.09
CA ALA A 30 -16.89 -48.33 -26.10
C ALA A 30 -15.92 -47.27 -26.65
N THR A 31 -16.39 -46.42 -27.57
CA THR A 31 -15.58 -45.37 -28.20
C THR A 31 -15.95 -43.99 -27.64
N THR A 32 -14.94 -43.24 -27.23
CA THR A 32 -15.08 -41.83 -26.86
C THR A 32 -14.62 -40.95 -28.01
N ARG A 33 -15.49 -40.03 -28.45
CA ARG A 33 -15.14 -38.98 -29.42
C ARG A 33 -15.14 -37.65 -28.68
N ALA A 34 -14.06 -36.90 -28.77
CA ALA A 34 -13.92 -35.62 -28.10
C ALA A 34 -13.52 -34.52 -29.07
N LEU A 35 -14.10 -33.34 -28.86
CA LEU A 35 -13.69 -32.09 -29.48
C LEU A 35 -13.02 -31.24 -28.39
N LEU A 36 -11.76 -30.90 -28.63
CA LEU A 36 -10.98 -30.01 -27.78
C LEU A 36 -10.98 -28.64 -28.42
N TYR A 37 -11.23 -27.60 -27.62
CA TYR A 37 -11.20 -26.22 -28.09
C TYR A 37 -10.29 -25.37 -27.21
N GLY A 38 -9.60 -24.41 -27.84
CA GLY A 38 -8.80 -23.40 -27.15
C GLY A 38 -7.50 -23.90 -26.50
N TYR A 39 -7.04 -25.10 -26.87
CA TYR A 39 -5.73 -25.62 -26.49
C TYR A 39 -4.63 -24.92 -27.29
N THR A 40 -3.57 -24.52 -26.60
CA THR A 40 -2.32 -24.08 -27.24
C THR A 40 -1.53 -25.27 -27.80
N ASP A 41 -0.59 -25.02 -28.71
CA ASP A 41 0.24 -26.08 -29.30
C ASP A 41 1.01 -26.88 -28.24
N ASP A 42 1.45 -26.22 -27.18
CA ASP A 42 2.21 -26.85 -26.09
C ASP A 42 1.30 -27.68 -25.17
N GLU A 43 0.09 -27.19 -24.86
CA GLU A 43 -0.90 -27.97 -24.12
C GLU A 43 -1.38 -29.19 -24.93
N TYR A 44 -1.50 -29.04 -26.26
CA TYR A 44 -1.85 -30.16 -27.12
C TYR A 44 -0.74 -31.22 -27.15
N LYS A 45 0.54 -30.82 -27.24
CA LYS A 45 1.67 -31.76 -27.14
C LYS A 45 1.68 -32.49 -25.79
N ALA A 46 1.47 -31.77 -24.69
CA ALA A 46 1.40 -32.37 -23.35
C ALA A 46 0.24 -33.37 -23.21
N LEU A 47 -0.90 -33.11 -23.87
CA LEU A 47 -2.00 -34.07 -23.93
C LEU A 47 -1.61 -35.33 -24.70
N ILE A 48 -0.96 -35.20 -25.86
CA ILE A 48 -0.52 -36.36 -26.65
C ILE A 48 0.50 -37.17 -25.84
N GLU A 49 1.48 -36.53 -25.21
CA GLU A 49 2.45 -37.20 -24.34
C GLU A 49 1.78 -37.93 -23.16
N TYR A 50 0.75 -37.33 -22.55
CA TYR A 50 -0.04 -37.99 -21.51
C TYR A 50 -0.77 -39.24 -22.01
N LEU A 51 -1.32 -39.19 -23.23
CA LEU A 51 -2.03 -40.32 -23.85
C LEU A 51 -1.05 -41.42 -24.26
N ASP A 52 0.11 -41.07 -24.83
CA ASP A 52 1.15 -42.02 -25.24
C ASP A 52 1.75 -42.78 -24.04
N ASN A 53 1.78 -42.15 -22.87
CA ASN A 53 2.20 -42.79 -21.63
C ASN A 53 1.20 -43.85 -21.11
N LYS A 54 -0.01 -43.95 -21.66
CA LYS A 54 -0.99 -44.98 -21.28
C LYS A 54 -0.75 -46.28 -22.05
N THR A 55 -0.17 -47.26 -21.36
CA THR A 55 0.26 -48.53 -21.96
C THR A 55 -0.88 -49.50 -22.26
N SER A 56 -2.01 -49.42 -21.54
CA SER A 56 -3.16 -50.30 -21.76
C SER A 56 -4.26 -49.63 -22.59
N LEU A 57 -4.84 -50.38 -23.53
CA LEU A 57 -5.98 -49.94 -24.33
C LEU A 57 -7.26 -49.75 -23.51
N SER A 58 -7.34 -50.36 -22.32
CA SER A 58 -8.48 -50.26 -21.41
C SER A 58 -8.71 -48.83 -20.87
N PHE A 59 -7.67 -47.99 -20.79
CA PHE A 59 -7.85 -46.58 -20.42
C PHE A 59 -8.66 -45.80 -21.46
N PHE A 60 -8.47 -46.06 -22.75
CA PHE A 60 -9.15 -45.35 -23.84
C PHE A 60 -10.64 -45.71 -23.96
N GLN A 61 -11.04 -46.85 -23.40
CA GLN A 61 -12.44 -47.28 -23.32
C GLN A 61 -13.19 -46.57 -22.19
N THR A 62 -12.47 -45.89 -21.29
CA THR A 62 -13.08 -45.14 -20.17
C THR A 62 -13.45 -43.73 -20.64
N PRO A 63 -14.73 -43.32 -20.56
CA PRO A 63 -15.18 -42.03 -21.13
C PRO A 63 -14.66 -40.80 -20.39
N LEU A 64 -14.23 -40.95 -19.14
CA LEU A 64 -13.79 -39.86 -18.29
C LEU A 64 -12.30 -39.57 -18.38
N LEU A 65 -11.51 -40.33 -19.15
CA LEU A 65 -10.05 -40.15 -19.27
C LEU A 65 -9.66 -38.71 -19.65
N LEU A 66 -10.29 -38.17 -20.70
CA LEU A 66 -10.01 -36.81 -21.17
C LEU A 66 -10.52 -35.75 -20.18
N ALA A 67 -11.63 -36.02 -19.50
CA ALA A 67 -12.17 -35.11 -18.50
C ALA A 67 -11.29 -35.07 -17.23
N SER A 68 -10.74 -36.22 -16.81
CA SER A 68 -9.77 -36.27 -15.72
C SER A 68 -8.47 -35.57 -16.06
N TYR A 69 -7.99 -35.71 -17.30
CA TYR A 69 -6.81 -34.98 -17.77
C TYR A 69 -7.07 -33.46 -17.78
N LEU A 70 -8.23 -33.02 -18.28
CA LEU A 70 -8.59 -31.60 -18.26
C LEU A 70 -8.61 -31.04 -16.83
N LEU A 71 -9.15 -31.78 -15.86
CA LEU A 71 -9.14 -31.39 -14.45
C LEU A 71 -7.71 -31.27 -13.89
N GLN A 72 -6.84 -32.22 -14.23
CA GLN A 72 -5.44 -32.23 -13.82
C GLN A 72 -4.67 -31.05 -14.43
N SER A 73 -4.69 -30.90 -15.75
CA SER A 73 -4.00 -29.84 -16.48
C SER A 73 -4.46 -28.45 -16.01
N TYR A 74 -5.77 -28.28 -15.79
CA TYR A 74 -6.30 -27.03 -15.24
C TYR A 74 -5.78 -26.72 -13.84
N ARG A 75 -5.63 -27.74 -12.99
CA ARG A 75 -5.06 -27.57 -11.65
C ARG A 75 -3.59 -27.20 -11.71
N GLU A 76 -2.80 -27.89 -12.53
CA GLU A 76 -1.36 -27.64 -12.68
C GLU A 76 -1.08 -26.21 -13.17
N ASN A 77 -1.85 -25.75 -14.16
CA ASN A 77 -1.78 -24.37 -14.65
C ASN A 77 -2.13 -23.35 -13.56
N ALA A 78 -3.19 -23.62 -12.79
CA ALA A 78 -3.60 -22.76 -11.67
C ALA A 78 -2.55 -22.74 -10.54
N GLU A 79 -1.95 -23.90 -10.23
CA GLU A 79 -0.91 -24.04 -9.21
C GLU A 79 0.39 -23.31 -9.60
N ALA A 80 0.81 -23.42 -10.86
CA ALA A 80 1.94 -22.67 -11.39
C ALA A 80 1.71 -21.16 -11.29
N TYR A 81 0.48 -20.69 -11.54
CA TYR A 81 0.14 -19.28 -11.36
C TYR A 81 0.13 -18.86 -9.88
N ARG A 82 -0.44 -19.68 -8.98
CA ARG A 82 -0.41 -19.45 -7.52
C ARG A 82 1.02 -19.29 -7.01
N ALA A 83 1.94 -20.15 -7.45
CA ALA A 83 3.34 -20.11 -7.04
C ALA A 83 4.05 -18.81 -7.45
N LYS A 84 3.69 -18.24 -8.61
CA LYS A 84 4.18 -16.91 -9.04
C LYS A 84 3.69 -15.80 -8.11
N ILE A 85 2.42 -15.84 -7.70
CA ILE A 85 1.85 -14.87 -6.76
C ILE A 85 2.54 -14.99 -5.39
N ASP A 86 2.68 -16.21 -4.87
CA ASP A 86 3.36 -16.46 -3.58
C ASP A 86 4.81 -15.95 -3.60
N SER A 87 5.52 -16.18 -4.71
CA SER A 87 6.88 -15.64 -4.92
C SER A 87 6.91 -14.11 -5.01
N CYS A 88 5.84 -13.47 -5.50
CA CYS A 88 5.71 -12.00 -5.50
C CYS A 88 5.50 -11.46 -4.08
N ILE A 89 4.61 -12.08 -3.31
CA ILE A 89 4.34 -11.74 -1.91
C ILE A 89 5.62 -11.89 -1.09
N TYR A 90 6.29 -13.05 -1.18
CA TYR A 90 7.54 -13.33 -0.47
C TYR A 90 8.64 -12.29 -0.78
N ARG A 91 8.82 -11.94 -2.06
CA ARG A 91 9.78 -10.89 -2.46
C ARG A 91 9.40 -9.53 -1.85
N THR A 92 8.12 -9.19 -1.84
CA THR A 92 7.63 -7.95 -1.24
C THR A 92 7.93 -7.91 0.24
N GLU A 93 7.65 -8.98 0.98
CA GLU A 93 7.91 -9.07 2.42
C GLU A 93 9.39 -9.01 2.77
N MET A 94 10.23 -9.73 2.03
CA MET A 94 11.68 -9.69 2.19
C MET A 94 12.22 -8.28 1.90
N SER A 95 11.63 -7.60 0.91
CA SER A 95 11.99 -6.23 0.59
C SER A 95 11.52 -5.23 1.67
N LEU A 96 10.36 -5.47 2.29
CA LEU A 96 9.81 -4.65 3.36
C LEU A 96 10.60 -4.84 4.67
N GLY A 97 11.02 -6.06 5.00
CA GLY A 97 11.89 -6.35 6.13
C GLY A 97 11.24 -6.26 7.52
N TYR A 98 9.96 -5.90 7.60
CA TYR A 98 9.24 -5.71 8.88
C TYR A 98 8.59 -7.01 9.40
N ALA A 99 8.06 -7.84 8.50
CA ALA A 99 7.33 -9.07 8.82
C ALA A 99 7.82 -10.23 7.94
N VAL A 100 9.13 -10.53 8.05
CA VAL A 100 9.80 -11.51 7.20
C VAL A 100 9.44 -12.94 7.64
N PRO A 101 9.00 -13.81 6.71
CA PRO A 101 8.74 -15.22 7.00
C PRO A 101 9.99 -15.96 7.48
N GLY A 102 9.81 -16.96 8.34
CA GLY A 102 10.91 -17.81 8.80
C GLY A 102 11.84 -17.13 9.80
N SER A 103 11.45 -15.99 10.38
CA SER A 103 12.22 -15.30 11.44
C SER A 103 12.54 -16.19 12.64
N PHE A 104 11.69 -17.20 12.93
CA PHE A 104 11.90 -18.17 14.00
C PHE A 104 12.90 -19.29 13.66
N LEU A 105 13.33 -19.43 12.40
CA LEU A 105 14.35 -20.43 12.00
C LEU A 105 15.78 -19.96 12.36
N HIS A 106 15.95 -18.67 12.62
CA HIS A 106 17.22 -18.13 13.09
C HIS A 106 17.18 -17.95 14.61
N ASP A 107 18.24 -18.40 15.28
CA ASP A 107 18.40 -18.18 16.72
C ASP A 107 18.44 -16.67 17.01
N CYS A 108 17.41 -16.16 17.69
CA CYS A 108 17.33 -14.76 18.15
C CYS A 108 18.52 -14.36 19.03
N ALA A 109 19.30 -15.31 19.54
CA ALA A 109 20.47 -15.10 20.39
C ALA A 109 21.78 -14.83 19.63
N THR A 110 21.89 -15.22 18.36
CA THR A 110 23.13 -15.08 17.56
C THR A 110 23.02 -14.06 16.43
N ALA A 111 21.78 -13.68 16.04
CA ALA A 111 21.59 -12.44 15.33
C ALA A 111 22.13 -11.32 16.24
N PRO A 112 23.03 -10.44 15.76
CA PRO A 112 23.36 -9.26 16.55
C PRO A 112 22.03 -8.63 16.95
N ALA A 113 21.93 -8.15 18.19
CA ALA A 113 20.84 -7.30 18.63
C ALA A 113 20.83 -5.95 17.87
N GLY A 114 21.06 -5.99 16.55
CA GLY A 114 20.73 -5.00 15.57
C GLY A 114 19.23 -4.89 15.58
N ARG A 115 18.75 -4.09 16.53
CA ARG A 115 17.66 -3.15 16.35
C ARG A 115 17.41 -3.02 14.85
N MET A 116 16.31 -3.61 14.37
CA MET A 116 15.85 -3.45 12.99
C MET A 116 16.18 -2.01 12.58
N ASP A 117 16.99 -1.83 11.53
CA ASP A 117 17.48 -0.51 11.11
C ASP A 117 16.27 0.29 10.64
N PHE A 118 15.55 0.84 11.60
CA PHE A 118 14.24 1.44 11.44
C PHE A 118 14.35 2.65 10.53
N ASP A 119 15.49 3.34 10.56
CA ASP A 119 15.78 4.46 9.67
C ASP A 119 16.01 4.00 8.22
N ARG A 120 16.62 2.83 7.99
CA ARG A 120 16.70 2.23 6.66
C ARG A 120 15.33 1.75 6.18
N PHE A 121 14.57 1.12 7.06
CA PHE A 121 13.20 0.69 6.79
C PHE A 121 12.32 1.87 6.38
N VAL A 122 12.25 2.92 7.21
CA VAL A 122 11.45 4.13 6.96
C VAL A 122 11.88 4.81 5.66
N ARG A 123 13.19 4.91 5.38
CA ARG A 123 13.67 5.45 4.10
C ARG A 123 13.16 4.66 2.90
N LYS A 124 13.18 3.32 2.99
CA LYS A 124 12.70 2.43 1.93
C LYS A 124 11.18 2.48 1.78
N LEU A 125 10.45 2.57 2.89
CA LEU A 125 9.01 2.77 2.89
C LEU A 125 8.67 4.11 2.22
N HIS A 126 9.35 5.19 2.56
CA HIS A 126 9.11 6.51 1.99
C HIS A 126 9.40 6.53 0.48
N SER A 127 10.43 5.83 0.01
CA SER A 127 10.78 5.81 -1.42
C SER A 127 9.92 4.90 -2.29
N SER A 128 9.31 3.85 -1.72
CA SER A 128 8.76 2.74 -2.51
C SER A 128 7.44 2.17 -1.99
N HIS A 129 6.74 2.86 -1.09
CA HIS A 129 5.44 2.40 -0.58
C HIS A 129 4.41 2.21 -1.70
N ASP A 130 4.39 3.08 -2.70
CA ASP A 130 3.48 2.98 -3.85
C ASP A 130 3.69 1.68 -4.63
N ASP A 131 4.95 1.30 -4.86
CA ASP A 131 5.30 0.06 -5.55
C ASP A 131 4.88 -1.17 -4.76
N PHE A 132 5.14 -1.18 -3.43
CA PHE A 132 4.72 -2.28 -2.56
C PHE A 132 3.21 -2.41 -2.50
N MET A 133 2.50 -1.29 -2.32
CA MET A 133 1.04 -1.25 -2.29
C MET A 133 0.45 -1.74 -3.61
N ARG A 134 0.98 -1.27 -4.74
CA ARG A 134 0.56 -1.73 -6.07
C ARG A 134 0.77 -3.23 -6.25
N GLN A 135 1.94 -3.76 -5.87
CA GLN A 135 2.23 -5.19 -5.99
C GLN A 135 1.32 -6.03 -5.10
N LEU A 136 1.11 -5.65 -3.85
CA LEU A 136 0.23 -6.37 -2.93
C LEU A 136 -1.24 -6.34 -3.37
N HIS A 137 -1.73 -5.19 -3.83
CA HIS A 137 -3.08 -5.11 -4.38
C HIS A 137 -3.23 -5.93 -5.66
N SER A 138 -2.22 -5.94 -6.55
CA SER A 138 -2.22 -6.84 -7.73
C SER A 138 -2.33 -8.30 -7.30
N CYS A 139 -1.51 -8.72 -6.33
CA CYS A 139 -1.57 -10.07 -5.77
C CYS A 139 -2.95 -10.38 -5.17
N GLN A 140 -3.56 -9.43 -4.47
CA GLN A 140 -4.90 -9.60 -3.88
C GLN A 140 -5.98 -9.79 -4.96
N THR A 141 -5.94 -8.99 -6.02
CA THR A 141 -6.86 -9.12 -7.17
C THR A 141 -6.67 -10.46 -7.87
N GLU A 142 -5.42 -10.86 -8.12
CA GLU A 142 -5.08 -12.12 -8.77
C GLU A 142 -5.49 -13.33 -7.94
N LEU A 143 -5.29 -13.30 -6.61
CA LEU A 143 -5.78 -14.34 -5.70
C LEU A 143 -7.31 -14.43 -5.70
N GLY A 144 -8.00 -13.30 -5.80
CA GLY A 144 -9.45 -13.27 -5.94
C GLY A 144 -9.93 -13.99 -7.19
N ALA A 145 -9.30 -13.71 -8.34
CA ALA A 145 -9.62 -14.39 -9.59
C ALA A 145 -9.25 -15.88 -9.56
N LEU A 146 -8.10 -16.23 -8.98
CA LEU A 146 -7.66 -17.62 -8.83
C LEU A 146 -8.57 -18.43 -7.88
N THR A 147 -9.17 -17.76 -6.88
CA THR A 147 -10.18 -18.39 -6.02
C THR A 147 -11.42 -18.80 -6.83
N HIS A 148 -11.85 -17.98 -7.80
CA HIS A 148 -12.94 -18.33 -8.70
C HIS A 148 -12.59 -19.55 -9.58
N VAL A 149 -11.37 -19.56 -10.13
CA VAL A 149 -10.80 -20.71 -10.86
C VAL A 149 -10.80 -21.97 -10.01
N GLY A 150 -10.34 -21.87 -8.77
CA GLY A 150 -10.30 -23.01 -7.83
C GLY A 150 -11.66 -23.54 -7.43
N ASN A 151 -12.65 -22.66 -7.22
CA ASN A 151 -14.02 -23.09 -6.93
C ASN A 151 -14.62 -23.88 -8.10
N PHE A 152 -14.43 -23.40 -9.34
CA PHE A 152 -14.84 -24.14 -10.52
C PHE A 152 -14.12 -25.49 -10.64
N GLY A 153 -12.79 -25.53 -10.45
CA GLY A 153 -12.01 -26.77 -10.50
C GLY A 153 -12.50 -27.82 -9.49
N ARG A 154 -12.79 -27.38 -8.25
CA ARG A 154 -13.39 -28.21 -7.21
C ARG A 154 -14.78 -28.73 -7.61
N GLU A 155 -15.66 -27.85 -8.09
CA GLU A 155 -17.02 -28.22 -8.51
C GLU A 155 -17.00 -29.18 -9.69
N LEU A 156 -16.09 -28.97 -10.65
CA LEU A 156 -15.87 -29.87 -11.77
C LEU A 156 -15.43 -31.25 -11.27
N GLY A 157 -14.50 -31.34 -10.33
CA GLY A 157 -14.06 -32.59 -9.73
C GLY A 157 -15.20 -33.37 -9.07
N VAL A 158 -16.01 -32.71 -8.24
CA VAL A 158 -17.21 -33.29 -7.61
C VAL A 158 -18.23 -33.75 -8.66
N PHE A 159 -18.45 -32.93 -9.69
CA PHE A 159 -19.35 -33.26 -10.79
C PHE A 159 -18.86 -34.50 -11.56
N LEU A 160 -17.57 -34.61 -11.86
CA LEU A 160 -16.98 -35.76 -12.55
C LEU A 160 -17.07 -37.03 -11.70
N HIS A 161 -16.83 -36.93 -10.39
CA HIS A 161 -16.99 -38.05 -9.46
C HIS A 161 -18.44 -38.56 -9.47
N LYS A 162 -19.42 -37.66 -9.32
CA LYS A 162 -20.86 -38.02 -9.41
C LYS A 162 -21.23 -38.62 -10.77
N THR A 163 -20.69 -38.07 -11.86
CA THR A 163 -20.90 -38.60 -13.21
C THR A 163 -20.35 -40.02 -13.35
N SER A 164 -19.23 -40.32 -12.69
CA SER A 164 -18.64 -41.67 -12.68
C SER A 164 -19.54 -42.69 -11.95
N GLU A 165 -20.16 -42.30 -10.83
CA GLU A 165 -21.12 -43.13 -10.10
C GLU A 165 -22.39 -43.39 -10.91
N GLU A 166 -22.94 -42.35 -11.56
CA GLU A 166 -24.13 -42.48 -12.41
C GLU A 166 -23.86 -43.37 -13.63
N LEU A 167 -22.64 -43.30 -14.18
CA LEU A 167 -22.21 -44.17 -15.26
C LEU A 167 -22.08 -45.61 -14.78
N ASP A 168 -21.50 -45.85 -13.59
CA ASP A 168 -21.41 -47.19 -13.00
C ASP A 168 -22.78 -47.85 -12.82
N LYS A 169 -23.72 -47.14 -12.20
CA LYS A 169 -25.10 -47.63 -12.00
C LYS A 169 -25.79 -48.03 -13.30
N LYS A 170 -25.49 -47.35 -14.42
CA LYS A 170 -26.12 -47.60 -15.72
C LYS A 170 -25.37 -48.65 -16.57
N VAL A 171 -24.09 -48.87 -16.32
CA VAL A 171 -23.23 -49.83 -17.04
C VAL A 171 -23.25 -51.21 -16.39
N SER A 172 -23.38 -51.30 -15.05
CA SER A 172 -23.45 -52.57 -14.29
C SER A 172 -24.68 -53.45 -14.58
N ALA A 173 -25.50 -53.08 -15.56
CA ALA A 173 -26.57 -53.91 -16.12
C ALA A 173 -26.10 -54.83 -17.27
N ALA A 174 -24.81 -54.82 -17.64
CA ALA A 174 -24.23 -55.65 -18.71
C ALA A 174 -23.38 -56.81 -18.14
N PRO A 175 -23.47 -58.06 -18.66
CA PRO A 175 -23.07 -59.25 -17.90
C PRO A 175 -21.59 -59.65 -17.95
N THR A 176 -20.72 -58.92 -18.66
CA THR A 176 -19.30 -59.30 -18.84
C THR A 176 -18.44 -58.05 -18.98
N VAL A 177 -17.80 -57.60 -17.90
CA VAL A 177 -16.81 -56.51 -17.94
C VAL A 177 -15.44 -57.11 -17.65
N ASP A 178 -14.50 -56.94 -18.59
CA ASP A 178 -13.11 -57.40 -18.43
C ASP A 178 -12.46 -56.73 -17.20
N ALA A 179 -11.70 -57.52 -16.43
CA ALA A 179 -11.05 -57.06 -15.20
C ALA A 179 -10.15 -55.83 -15.42
N ASP A 180 -9.48 -55.75 -16.58
CA ASP A 180 -8.61 -54.63 -16.93
C ASP A 180 -9.37 -53.32 -17.15
N ILE A 181 -10.61 -53.38 -17.62
CA ILE A 181 -11.48 -52.19 -17.81
C ILE A 181 -11.96 -51.69 -16.44
N VAL A 182 -12.29 -52.61 -15.53
CA VAL A 182 -12.67 -52.27 -14.15
C VAL A 182 -11.50 -51.58 -13.44
N ALA A 183 -10.30 -52.13 -13.54
CA ALA A 183 -9.09 -51.54 -12.96
C ALA A 183 -8.77 -50.16 -13.55
N ALA A 184 -8.87 -50.01 -14.88
CA ALA A 184 -8.66 -48.72 -15.55
C ALA A 184 -9.69 -47.66 -15.09
N LYS A 185 -10.96 -48.06 -14.93
CA LYS A 185 -12.02 -47.19 -14.42
C LYS A 185 -11.75 -46.76 -12.97
N GLU A 186 -11.43 -47.70 -12.10
CA GLU A 186 -11.15 -47.42 -10.68
C GLU A 186 -9.96 -46.46 -10.53
N TYR A 187 -8.90 -46.65 -11.33
CA TYR A 187 -7.77 -45.73 -11.39
C TYR A 187 -8.21 -44.31 -11.78
N ILE A 188 -9.04 -44.14 -12.81
CA ILE A 188 -9.51 -42.82 -13.24
C ILE A 188 -10.40 -42.15 -12.18
N VAL A 189 -11.26 -42.92 -11.50
CA VAL A 189 -12.07 -42.39 -10.40
C VAL A 189 -11.18 -41.92 -9.24
N HIS A 190 -10.19 -42.72 -8.86
CA HIS A 190 -9.21 -42.34 -7.84
C HIS A 190 -8.41 -41.10 -8.25
N GLN A 191 -8.03 -40.98 -9.52
CA GLN A 191 -7.39 -39.77 -10.04
C GLN A 191 -8.31 -38.55 -9.90
N ILE A 192 -9.58 -38.64 -10.28
CA ILE A 192 -10.54 -37.53 -10.13
C ILE A 192 -10.67 -37.10 -8.66
N GLU A 193 -10.79 -38.06 -7.74
CA GLU A 193 -10.87 -37.78 -6.31
C GLU A 193 -9.60 -37.12 -5.79
N PHE A 194 -8.43 -37.65 -6.15
CA PHE A 194 -7.13 -37.07 -5.82
C PHE A 194 -7.00 -35.63 -6.32
N GLN A 195 -7.31 -35.37 -7.59
CA GLN A 195 -7.27 -34.01 -8.15
C GLN A 195 -8.27 -33.08 -7.44
N THR A 196 -9.45 -33.57 -7.07
CA THR A 196 -10.47 -32.81 -6.32
C THR A 196 -9.96 -32.43 -4.93
N ASN A 197 -9.31 -33.34 -4.22
CA ASN A 197 -8.71 -33.08 -2.91
C ASN A 197 -7.57 -32.05 -3.00
N LEU A 198 -6.78 -32.09 -4.08
CA LEU A 198 -5.75 -31.06 -4.31
C LEU A 198 -6.37 -29.67 -4.57
N TRP A 199 -7.51 -29.58 -5.26
CA TRP A 199 -8.25 -28.32 -5.39
C TRP A 199 -8.73 -27.77 -4.05
N TRP A 200 -9.21 -28.63 -3.15
CA TRP A 200 -9.57 -28.22 -1.78
C TRP A 200 -8.38 -27.65 -1.02
N SER A 201 -7.23 -28.35 -1.05
CA SER A 201 -6.01 -27.86 -0.42
C SER A 201 -5.57 -26.52 -1.01
N MET A 202 -5.59 -26.39 -2.33
CA MET A 202 -5.22 -25.16 -3.02
C MET A 202 -6.13 -23.98 -2.63
N LEU A 203 -7.45 -24.19 -2.51
CA LEU A 203 -8.39 -23.17 -2.03
C LEU A 203 -8.09 -22.71 -0.60
N SER A 204 -7.74 -23.65 0.28
CA SER A 204 -7.31 -23.31 1.64
C SER A 204 -5.99 -22.52 1.65
N GLN A 205 -5.02 -22.89 0.81
CA GLN A 205 -3.78 -22.12 0.68
C GLN A 205 -4.03 -20.72 0.13
N MET A 206 -4.93 -20.58 -0.84
CA MET A 206 -5.31 -19.28 -1.40
C MET A 206 -5.97 -18.36 -0.37
N SER A 207 -6.81 -18.89 0.52
CA SER A 207 -7.40 -18.07 1.59
C SER A 207 -6.34 -17.53 2.54
N VAL A 208 -5.37 -18.37 2.93
CA VAL A 208 -4.24 -17.96 3.78
C VAL A 208 -3.39 -16.88 3.10
N LEU A 209 -3.08 -17.04 1.80
CA LEU A 209 -2.33 -16.02 1.04
C LEU A 209 -3.09 -14.70 0.92
N LYS A 210 -4.42 -14.75 0.80
CA LYS A 210 -5.27 -13.56 0.75
C LYS A 210 -5.24 -12.81 2.09
N ASP A 211 -5.40 -13.53 3.20
CA ASP A 211 -5.35 -12.94 4.54
C ASP A 211 -3.97 -12.34 4.82
N ARG A 212 -2.90 -13.06 4.47
CA ARG A 212 -1.51 -12.58 4.56
C ARG A 212 -1.30 -11.29 3.77
N THR A 213 -1.73 -11.25 2.51
CA THR A 213 -1.65 -10.04 1.66
C THR A 213 -2.42 -8.88 2.29
N GLN A 214 -3.62 -9.13 2.82
CA GLN A 214 -4.42 -8.11 3.51
C GLN A 214 -3.72 -7.59 4.77
N THR A 215 -3.09 -8.46 5.56
CA THR A 215 -2.28 -8.06 6.72
C THR A 215 -1.14 -7.14 6.31
N HIS A 216 -0.42 -7.45 5.22
CA HIS A 216 0.66 -6.59 4.73
C HIS A 216 0.17 -5.23 4.23
N ILE A 217 -0.97 -5.18 3.55
CA ILE A 217 -1.62 -3.93 3.15
C ILE A 217 -1.95 -3.07 4.38
N ASN A 218 -2.62 -3.65 5.38
CA ASN A 218 -2.99 -2.93 6.60
C ASN A 218 -1.77 -2.43 7.38
N LEU A 219 -0.70 -3.23 7.40
CA LEU A 219 0.57 -2.90 8.03
C LEU A 219 1.22 -1.70 7.33
N ILE A 220 1.30 -1.70 6.00
CA ILE A 220 1.88 -0.57 5.25
C ILE A 220 1.07 0.70 5.49
N PHE A 221 -0.27 0.64 5.43
CA PHE A 221 -1.12 1.80 5.75
C PHE A 221 -0.87 2.34 7.15
N SER A 222 -0.76 1.47 8.15
CA SER A 222 -0.49 1.87 9.54
C SER A 222 0.88 2.54 9.68
N LEU A 223 1.89 2.04 8.97
CA LEU A 223 3.24 2.59 9.00
C LEU A 223 3.34 3.93 8.27
N ILE A 224 2.63 4.11 7.15
CA ILE A 224 2.53 5.41 6.46
C ILE A 224 1.87 6.43 7.38
N ALA A 225 0.72 6.09 7.99
CA ALA A 225 0.04 6.98 8.92
C ALA A 225 0.91 7.35 10.13
N GLN A 226 1.72 6.40 10.63
CA GLN A 226 2.66 6.69 11.71
C GLN A 226 3.78 7.65 11.26
N ASP A 227 4.29 7.50 10.04
CA ASP A 227 5.32 8.40 9.49
C ASP A 227 4.78 9.82 9.28
N GLU A 228 3.58 9.96 8.70
CA GLU A 228 2.90 11.25 8.53
C GLU A 228 2.67 11.96 9.86
N ASN A 229 2.25 11.22 10.89
CA ASN A 229 2.07 11.77 12.24
C ASN A 229 3.40 12.24 12.86
N ARG A 230 4.50 11.51 12.62
CA ARG A 230 5.85 11.93 13.08
C ARG A 230 6.30 13.20 12.35
N LEU A 231 6.10 13.27 11.03
CA LEU A 231 6.41 14.45 10.23
C LEU A 231 5.61 15.66 10.70
N SER A 232 4.30 15.52 10.87
CA SER A 232 3.40 16.57 11.36
C SER A 232 3.83 17.10 12.73
N ARG A 233 4.19 16.21 13.66
CA ARG A 233 4.75 16.60 14.97
C ARG A 233 6.06 17.39 14.83
N SER A 234 6.96 16.96 13.93
CA SER A 234 8.23 17.66 13.71
C SER A 234 8.04 19.05 13.09
N VAL A 235 7.07 19.19 12.18
CA VAL A 235 6.70 20.48 11.56
C VAL A 235 6.07 21.41 12.60
N ALA A 236 5.21 20.89 13.46
CA ALA A 236 4.62 21.66 14.56
C ALA A 236 5.70 22.16 15.54
N GLN A 237 6.65 21.31 15.93
CA GLN A 237 7.78 21.70 16.79
C GLN A 237 8.66 22.77 16.15
N LYS A 238 9.00 22.63 14.86
CA LYS A 238 9.77 23.66 14.13
C LYS A 238 9.00 24.97 14.04
N SER A 239 7.69 24.91 13.79
CA SER A 239 6.82 26.08 13.77
C SER A 239 6.76 26.77 15.14
N GLU A 240 6.73 26.01 16.23
CA GLU A 240 6.79 26.54 17.59
C GLU A 240 8.13 27.26 17.85
N MET A 241 9.25 26.65 17.46
CA MET A 241 10.58 27.27 17.57
C MET A 241 10.68 28.56 16.77
N ILE A 242 10.15 28.57 15.54
CA ILE A 242 10.09 29.77 14.70
C ILE A 242 9.23 30.84 15.38
N ALA A 243 8.03 30.49 15.86
CA ALA A 243 7.16 31.43 16.56
C ALA A 243 7.82 32.01 17.82
N ALA A 244 8.54 31.19 18.59
CA ALA A 244 9.30 31.63 19.76
C ALA A 244 10.46 32.57 19.38
N ALA A 245 11.19 32.28 18.30
CA ALA A 245 12.24 33.14 17.77
C ALA A 245 11.66 34.47 17.26
N SER A 246 10.59 34.43 16.46
CA SER A 246 9.89 35.63 15.96
C SER A 246 9.33 36.49 17.09
N LYS A 247 8.87 35.89 18.20
CA LYS A 247 8.44 36.63 19.39
C LYS A 247 9.61 37.39 20.04
N LYS A 248 10.80 36.78 20.11
CA LYS A 248 12.01 37.46 20.60
C LYS A 248 12.46 38.57 19.66
N ASP A 249 12.45 38.33 18.36
CA ASP A 249 12.78 39.33 17.34
C ASP A 249 11.81 40.53 17.38
N SER A 250 10.51 40.26 17.52
CA SER A 250 9.48 41.29 17.72
C SER A 250 9.73 42.12 18.98
N ALA A 251 10.24 41.51 20.06
CA ALA A 251 10.59 42.25 21.28
C ALA A 251 11.79 43.18 21.04
N ALA A 252 12.84 42.71 20.34
CA ALA A 252 13.97 43.54 19.96
C ALA A 252 13.55 44.71 19.04
N MET A 253 12.69 44.45 18.06
CA MET A 253 12.13 45.48 17.18
C MET A 253 11.35 46.53 17.97
N LYS A 254 10.54 46.12 18.96
CA LYS A 254 9.85 47.05 19.86
C LYS A 254 10.84 47.89 20.66
N THR A 255 11.94 47.32 21.16
CA THR A 255 12.97 48.08 21.88
C THR A 255 13.62 49.15 21.01
N LEU A 256 13.97 48.83 19.75
CA LEU A 256 14.52 49.83 18.82
C LEU A 256 13.53 50.93 18.47
N ALA A 257 12.25 50.58 18.25
CA ALA A 257 11.20 51.56 18.02
C ALA A 257 11.02 52.50 19.22
N VAL A 258 11.09 51.99 20.44
CA VAL A 258 11.06 52.83 21.65
C VAL A 258 12.29 53.75 21.72
N LEU A 259 13.49 53.21 21.46
CA LEU A 259 14.73 53.97 21.51
C LEU A 259 14.73 55.14 20.51
N THR A 260 14.30 54.87 19.28
CA THR A 260 14.16 55.89 18.23
C THR A 260 13.11 56.94 18.61
N THR A 261 11.96 56.52 19.18
CA THR A 261 10.92 57.44 19.66
C THR A 261 11.43 58.39 20.75
N VAL A 262 12.34 57.93 21.62
CA VAL A 262 12.95 58.76 22.67
C VAL A 262 13.99 59.73 22.11
N PHE A 263 14.82 59.32 21.16
CA PHE A 263 15.93 60.15 20.65
C PHE A 263 15.56 61.10 19.51
N LEU A 264 14.52 60.79 18.73
CA LEU A 264 14.16 61.56 17.55
C LEU A 264 13.72 63.01 17.87
N PRO A 265 12.87 63.28 18.88
CA PRO A 265 12.43 64.65 19.18
C PRO A 265 13.57 65.57 19.68
N PRO A 266 14.44 65.16 20.63
CA PRO A 266 15.58 65.97 21.04
C PRO A 266 16.56 66.24 19.91
N THR A 267 16.82 65.25 19.04
CA THR A 267 17.73 65.40 17.89
C THR A 267 17.18 66.38 16.85
N PHE A 268 15.87 66.33 16.57
CA PHE A 268 15.21 67.30 15.69
C PHE A 268 15.33 68.72 16.24
N VAL A 269 15.04 68.90 17.52
CA VAL A 269 15.16 70.19 18.21
C VAL A 269 16.61 70.69 18.17
N ALA A 270 17.60 69.85 18.48
CA ALA A 270 19.02 70.19 18.41
C ALA A 270 19.45 70.63 16.99
N THR A 271 19.01 69.92 15.95
CA THR A 271 19.30 70.26 14.55
C THR A 271 18.65 71.59 14.18
N PHE A 272 17.40 71.81 14.56
CA PHE A 272 16.66 73.05 14.29
C PHE A 272 17.36 74.27 14.93
N PHE A 273 17.79 74.15 16.20
CA PHE A 273 18.54 75.20 16.89
C PHE A 273 19.98 75.38 16.33
N SER A 274 20.59 74.34 15.77
CA SER A 274 21.90 74.40 15.12
C SER A 274 21.88 75.20 13.82
N MET A 275 20.75 75.19 13.08
CA MET A 275 20.64 75.85 11.78
C MET A 275 20.40 77.37 11.86
N THR A 276 19.87 77.90 12.97
CA THR A 276 19.35 79.29 12.98
C THR A 276 19.60 80.12 14.25
N MET A 277 20.12 79.56 15.35
CA MET A 277 20.06 80.23 16.67
C MET A 277 21.41 80.46 17.38
N PHE A 278 22.54 80.05 16.83
CA PHE A 278 23.87 80.34 17.39
C PHE A 278 24.70 81.19 16.42
N ASP A 279 24.57 82.50 16.52
CA ASP A 279 25.51 83.45 15.91
C ASP A 279 26.78 83.49 16.78
N TRP A 280 27.88 82.90 16.31
CA TRP A 280 29.17 82.83 17.01
C TRP A 280 30.06 84.04 16.68
N THR A 281 29.53 85.26 16.71
CA THR A 281 30.38 86.46 16.64
C THR A 281 31.14 86.61 17.97
N SER A 282 32.38 86.14 18.00
CA SER A 282 33.34 86.35 19.08
C SER A 282 34.03 87.71 18.92
N ASP A 283 33.84 88.60 19.89
CA ASP A 283 34.79 89.67 20.20
C ASP A 283 35.99 89.03 20.96
N PRO A 284 37.27 89.33 20.65
CA PRO A 284 38.40 88.45 20.92
C PRO A 284 38.95 88.53 22.36
N THR A 285 38.14 88.91 23.34
CA THR A 285 38.56 89.03 24.73
C THR A 285 37.44 88.67 25.69
N ARG A 286 37.13 87.38 25.81
CA ARG A 286 36.76 86.71 27.08
C ARG A 286 36.39 85.25 26.85
N THR A 287 37.12 84.39 27.57
CA THR A 287 36.75 83.08 28.11
C THR A 287 35.47 82.46 27.54
N LEU A 288 35.61 81.34 26.83
CA LEU A 288 34.59 80.33 26.49
C LEU A 288 33.31 80.44 27.35
N THR A 289 32.40 81.35 26.99
CA THR A 289 31.22 81.63 27.81
C THR A 289 30.10 80.76 27.27
N SER A 290 29.80 79.69 28.01
CA SER A 290 28.68 78.80 27.77
C SER A 290 27.39 79.62 27.59
N SER A 291 26.74 79.50 26.42
CA SER A 291 25.63 80.35 26.00
C SER A 291 24.43 80.29 26.97
N LYS A 292 23.89 81.47 27.33
CA LYS A 292 22.75 81.67 28.25
C LYS A 292 21.43 81.06 27.76
N TYR A 293 21.36 80.64 26.49
CA TYR A 293 20.16 80.11 25.82
C TYR A 293 20.05 78.57 25.84
N LEU A 294 21.02 77.86 26.42
CA LEU A 294 20.97 76.39 26.54
C LEU A 294 19.75 75.87 27.31
N TRP A 295 19.12 76.71 28.16
CA TRP A 295 17.91 76.32 28.89
C TRP A 295 16.66 76.20 27.98
N ILE A 296 16.59 76.95 26.88
CA ILE A 296 15.46 76.90 25.93
C ILE A 296 15.40 75.55 25.22
N TYR A 297 16.55 74.96 24.91
CA TYR A 297 16.62 73.59 24.37
C TYR A 297 15.91 72.59 25.29
N TRP A 298 16.23 72.60 26.60
CA TRP A 298 15.58 71.72 27.57
C TRP A 298 14.09 72.03 27.76
N ALA A 299 13.71 73.31 27.73
CA ALA A 299 12.32 73.74 27.84
C ALA A 299 11.42 73.28 26.68
N VAL A 300 11.97 73.05 25.48
CA VAL A 300 11.22 72.58 24.30
C VAL A 300 11.37 71.08 24.08
N ALA A 301 12.57 70.53 24.22
CA ALA A 301 12.86 69.12 23.93
C ALA A 301 12.13 68.16 24.90
N VAL A 302 12.07 68.49 26.20
CA VAL A 302 11.42 67.65 27.22
C VAL A 302 9.91 67.52 27.00
N PRO A 303 9.13 68.61 26.88
CA PRO A 303 7.68 68.47 26.66
C PRO A 303 7.34 67.85 25.32
N LEU A 304 8.13 68.11 24.27
CA LEU A 304 7.93 67.47 22.96
C LEU A 304 8.14 65.95 23.04
N THR A 305 9.19 65.50 23.72
CA THR A 305 9.44 64.07 23.94
C THR A 305 8.35 63.44 24.80
N ALA A 306 7.88 64.13 25.84
CA ALA A 306 6.77 63.67 26.67
C ALA A 306 5.47 63.52 25.87
N LEU A 307 5.17 64.47 24.98
CA LEU A 307 3.98 64.43 24.11
C LEU A 307 4.02 63.20 23.20
N VAL A 308 5.14 62.96 22.51
CA VAL A 308 5.30 61.80 21.61
C VAL A 308 5.15 60.47 22.37
N LEU A 309 5.74 60.35 23.56
CA LEU A 309 5.61 59.16 24.40
C LEU A 309 4.18 58.93 24.90
N ILE A 310 3.48 60.00 25.31
CA ILE A 310 2.08 59.92 25.76
C ILE A 310 1.18 59.48 24.59
N THR A 311 1.33 60.07 23.41
CA THR A 311 0.56 59.69 22.22
C THR A 311 0.80 58.23 21.85
N TRP A 312 2.06 57.77 21.86
CA TRP A 312 2.40 56.38 21.58
C TRP A 312 1.79 55.41 22.61
N ARG A 313 1.87 55.74 23.90
CA ARG A 313 1.32 54.91 24.98
C ARG A 313 -0.20 54.78 24.89
N ILE A 314 -0.90 55.89 24.64
CA ILE A 314 -2.36 55.89 24.47
C ILE A 314 -2.75 55.04 23.26
N TRP A 315 -2.05 55.17 22.13
CA TRP A 315 -2.32 54.35 20.95
C TRP A 315 -2.11 52.86 21.26
N TRP A 316 -0.98 52.50 21.86
CA TRP A 316 -0.68 51.10 22.22
C TRP A 316 -1.77 50.46 23.09
N ASP A 317 -2.22 51.17 24.14
CA ASP A 317 -3.25 50.68 25.06
C ASP A 317 -4.62 50.51 24.39
N LEU A 318 -4.93 51.31 23.38
CA LEU A 318 -6.17 51.21 22.60
C LEU A 318 -6.12 50.04 21.61
N GLU A 319 -4.98 49.85 20.94
CA GLU A 319 -4.75 48.76 19.98
C GLU A 319 -4.83 47.39 20.68
N GLU A 320 -4.19 47.24 21.85
CA GLU A 320 -4.22 46.01 22.63
C GLU A 320 -5.65 45.65 23.07
N LYS A 321 -6.45 46.62 23.50
CA LYS A 321 -7.87 46.40 23.86
C LYS A 321 -8.72 45.98 22.67
N LYS A 322 -8.42 46.44 21.45
CA LYS A 322 -9.11 45.99 20.23
C LYS A 322 -8.71 44.55 19.89
N TYR A 323 -7.41 44.27 19.90
CA TYR A 323 -6.87 42.93 19.61
C TYR A 323 -7.43 41.85 20.55
N GLN A 324 -7.47 42.12 21.86
CA GLN A 324 -8.02 41.18 22.85
C GLN A 324 -9.53 40.92 22.66
N LYS A 325 -10.29 41.94 22.22
CA LYS A 325 -11.72 41.77 21.89
C LYS A 325 -11.93 40.90 20.66
N GLU A 326 -11.05 41.02 19.66
CA GLU A 326 -11.11 40.19 18.46
C GLU A 326 -10.72 38.73 18.73
N LEU A 327 -9.71 38.49 19.56
CA LEU A 327 -9.34 37.13 19.97
C LEU A 327 -10.49 36.42 20.69
N ARG A 328 -11.15 37.10 21.64
CA ARG A 328 -12.29 36.55 22.38
C ARG A 328 -13.52 36.25 21.51
N LYS A 329 -13.61 36.82 20.31
CA LYS A 329 -14.69 36.52 19.35
C LYS A 329 -14.42 35.31 18.47
N LYS A 330 -13.15 34.89 18.35
CA LYS A 330 -12.73 33.78 17.48
C LYS A 330 -12.58 32.44 18.21
N ILE A 331 -12.61 32.46 19.55
CA ILE A 331 -12.68 31.28 20.42
C ILE A 331 -14.14 30.99 20.72
#